data_AF-A0A812W8J2-F1
#
_entry.id   AF-A0A812W8J2-F1
#
_cell.length_a   1.000
_cell.length_b   1.000
_cell.length_c   1.000
_cell.angle_alpha   90.00
_cell.angle_beta   90.00
_cell.angle_gamma   90.00
#
_symmetry.space_group_name_H-M   'P 1'
#
loop_
_entity.id
_entity.type
_entity.pdbx_description
1 polymer ?
#
loop_
_entity_poly.entity_id
_entity_poly.type
_entity_poly.pdbx_seq_one_letter_code
_entity_poly.pdbx_strand_id
1 'polypeptide(L)'
;MARKCCSHPQRAPRGCFDITKAPHLCCYKDLAASGRQPSQDSVPEVPRVACAAMADLLTASIVRWMERLLRLPRKLQAPCIAGSMADRLQAASRNSGGRALRRLHSWLLEHCPSRRALTAMRRNLLFWEKWQRPCTSCRGTVQNLTAALEVCRAKLPKAPVLQVHIAKTAGTSLCTWANSSGLPSRRLPDGRCQLPGDGPFWLGERAAPATCQQRLREMARFNLSWSSIERWLDLPLCEELQYVTALRLPVSRTLHHFLHLLSFNHLGRFDLRDEVDIFALRQGFFHKVLRAPPWLWANTSNQGFRWPASTSQLRDFLQLWRGMASNYQVRSLAGAAGGSAFLEDHAAHRLFAAKQVLEQLDAVIVVGNGLVTSSQMKLVAELVGAPEADIPAELEAHMTGSAAGPGSIPFAAFEHPWEEGELQDLMRTNAADRLLVEHAMRLQTLDSDFFFAHAGEKGWWPA
;
A
#
# COMPACT_ATOMS: atom_id res chain seq x y z
N MET A 1 45.34 -9.67 -25.75
CA MET A 1 45.84 -9.19 -27.06
C MET A 1 44.67 -9.00 -28.02
N ALA A 2 44.82 -8.20 -29.08
CA ALA A 2 43.70 -7.65 -29.83
C ALA A 2 43.48 -8.29 -31.23
N ARG A 3 42.29 -8.04 -31.80
CA ARG A 3 41.90 -8.12 -33.22
C ARG A 3 41.83 -9.53 -33.86
N LYS A 4 40.63 -9.87 -34.37
CA LYS A 4 40.29 -9.69 -35.80
C LYS A 4 38.79 -9.88 -36.05
N CYS A 5 38.22 -9.04 -36.92
CA CYS A 5 36.88 -9.20 -37.47
C CYS A 5 36.97 -9.59 -38.97
N CYS A 6 35.91 -10.23 -39.46
CA CYS A 6 35.44 -10.28 -40.86
C CYS A 6 36.23 -11.07 -41.94
N SER A 7 35.62 -12.19 -42.35
CA SER A 7 35.52 -12.72 -43.73
C SER A 7 34.41 -13.80 -43.69
N HIS A 8 33.40 -13.91 -44.57
CA HIS A 8 33.16 -13.40 -45.93
C HIS A 8 31.67 -12.96 -46.11
N PRO A 9 31.28 -12.34 -47.25
CA PRO A 9 29.96 -11.75 -47.45
C PRO A 9 28.96 -12.69 -48.15
N GLN A 10 27.69 -12.59 -47.79
CA GLN A 10 26.56 -12.78 -48.70
C GLN A 10 25.37 -11.90 -48.26
N ARG A 11 24.52 -11.52 -49.21
CA ARG A 11 23.57 -10.39 -49.09
C ARG A 11 22.47 -10.64 -48.06
N ALA A 12 22.23 -9.64 -47.19
CA ALA A 12 20.97 -9.47 -46.45
C ALA A 12 20.42 -8.04 -46.70
N PRO A 13 19.09 -7.86 -46.81
CA PRO A 13 18.51 -6.58 -47.21
C PRO A 13 18.43 -5.54 -46.07
N ARG A 14 18.20 -4.28 -46.48
CA ARG A 14 18.08 -3.04 -45.71
C ARG A 14 17.46 -3.20 -44.31
N GLY A 15 18.16 -2.76 -43.26
CA GLY A 15 17.58 -2.64 -41.91
C GLY A 15 18.51 -2.83 -40.70
N CYS A 16 19.82 -2.62 -40.80
CA CYS A 16 20.72 -2.73 -39.64
C CYS A 16 20.63 -1.47 -38.76
N PHE A 17 20.08 -1.61 -37.55
CA PHE A 17 20.12 -0.57 -36.51
C PHE A 17 21.50 -0.57 -35.81
N ASP A 18 22.03 0.63 -35.58
CA ASP A 18 23.32 0.84 -34.91
C ASP A 18 23.17 0.69 -33.38
N ILE A 19 23.72 -0.40 -32.84
CA ILE A 19 23.64 -0.74 -31.41
C ILE A 19 24.59 0.10 -30.54
N THR A 20 25.49 0.92 -31.14
CA THR A 20 26.48 1.70 -30.38
C THR A 20 25.93 2.92 -29.65
N LYS A 21 24.63 3.22 -29.77
CA LYS A 21 24.00 4.46 -29.25
C LYS A 21 23.14 4.30 -27.99
N ALA A 22 23.23 3.19 -27.26
CA ALA A 22 22.48 2.94 -26.02
C ALA A 22 23.41 2.60 -24.83
N PRO A 23 23.83 3.56 -23.99
CA PRO A 23 24.91 3.35 -23.00
C PRO A 23 24.55 2.52 -21.74
N HIS A 24 23.34 1.97 -21.62
CA HIS A 24 22.80 1.49 -20.33
C HIS A 24 22.27 0.04 -20.33
N LEU A 25 22.54 -0.75 -21.37
CA LEU A 25 22.08 -2.15 -21.49
C LEU A 25 23.24 -3.15 -21.69
N CYS A 26 24.28 -3.06 -20.86
CA CYS A 26 25.42 -3.99 -20.86
C CYS A 26 25.97 -4.25 -19.43
N CYS A 27 25.17 -4.91 -18.58
CA CYS A 27 25.62 -5.59 -17.36
C CYS A 27 24.54 -6.57 -16.89
N TYR A 28 24.43 -7.75 -17.51
CA TYR A 28 23.90 -9.01 -16.94
C TYR A 28 23.98 -10.15 -17.99
N LYS A 29 25.21 -10.53 -18.35
CA LYS A 29 25.52 -11.83 -18.97
C LYS A 29 26.71 -12.39 -18.19
N ASP A 30 26.42 -13.24 -17.20
CA ASP A 30 27.29 -14.28 -16.62
C ASP A 30 26.62 -14.94 -15.41
N LEU A 31 25.46 -15.57 -15.63
CA LEU A 31 24.80 -16.45 -14.64
C LEU A 31 24.13 -17.69 -15.28
N ALA A 32 24.47 -18.01 -16.53
CA ALA A 32 23.91 -19.13 -17.28
C ALA A 32 24.93 -20.28 -17.48
N ALA A 33 25.62 -20.66 -16.39
CA ALA A 33 26.59 -21.76 -16.40
C ALA A 33 26.73 -22.45 -15.02
N SER A 34 25.63 -22.90 -14.43
CA SER A 34 25.69 -23.96 -13.40
C SER A 34 24.49 -24.89 -13.53
N GLY A 35 24.73 -26.13 -13.95
CA GLY A 35 23.73 -27.18 -13.85
C GLY A 35 23.44 -27.48 -12.38
N ARG A 36 22.23 -27.17 -11.94
CA ARG A 36 21.67 -27.67 -10.67
C ARG A 36 20.44 -28.51 -10.99
N GLN A 37 20.37 -29.67 -10.35
CA GLN A 37 19.18 -30.51 -10.31
C GLN A 37 17.98 -29.70 -9.78
N PRO A 38 16.73 -30.13 -10.03
CA PRO A 38 15.54 -29.50 -9.46
C PRO A 38 15.59 -29.64 -7.93
N SER A 39 16.11 -28.60 -7.27
CA SER A 39 15.94 -28.41 -5.83
C SER A 39 14.45 -28.25 -5.57
N GLN A 40 13.95 -28.99 -4.58
CA GLN A 40 12.58 -28.83 -4.08
C GLN A 40 12.27 -27.34 -3.90
N ASP A 41 11.26 -26.85 -4.61
CA ASP A 41 10.83 -25.45 -4.52
C ASP A 41 10.31 -25.18 -3.10
N SER A 42 11.21 -24.68 -2.24
CA SER A 42 10.84 -24.16 -0.94
C SER A 42 9.88 -22.99 -1.17
N VAL A 43 8.62 -23.16 -0.77
CA VAL A 43 7.62 -22.08 -0.75
C VAL A 43 8.28 -20.85 -0.14
N PRO A 44 8.31 -19.69 -0.84
CA PRO A 44 8.97 -18.50 -0.32
C PRO A 44 8.44 -18.19 1.08
N GLU A 45 9.32 -18.16 2.09
CA GLU A 45 8.88 -17.87 3.45
C GLU A 45 8.21 -16.50 3.48
N VAL A 46 6.89 -16.48 3.73
CA VAL A 46 6.15 -15.25 3.96
C VAL A 46 6.85 -14.52 5.11
N PRO A 47 7.29 -13.25 4.92
CA PRO A 47 7.97 -12.50 5.95
C PRO A 47 7.10 -12.45 7.22
N ARG A 48 7.51 -13.21 8.26
CA ARG A 48 6.79 -13.23 9.53
C ARG A 48 7.01 -11.89 10.24
N VAL A 49 6.05 -10.98 10.07
CA VAL A 49 5.93 -9.75 10.88
C VAL A 49 5.51 -10.09 12.33
N ALA A 50 5.14 -11.34 12.60
CA ALA A 50 5.05 -11.89 13.95
C ALA A 50 6.40 -11.81 14.68
N CYS A 51 6.40 -11.24 15.88
CA CYS A 51 7.58 -11.04 16.70
C CYS A 51 8.22 -12.35 17.20
N ALA A 52 9.18 -12.86 16.42
CA ALA A 52 10.03 -13.99 16.80
C ALA A 52 10.79 -13.74 18.12
N ALA A 53 11.14 -12.48 18.41
CA ALA A 53 11.88 -12.07 19.62
C ALA A 53 11.09 -12.22 20.95
N MET A 54 9.81 -12.61 20.89
CA MET A 54 8.96 -12.90 22.06
C MET A 54 8.12 -14.17 21.88
N ALA A 55 8.54 -15.09 21.00
CA ALA A 55 7.84 -16.36 20.75
C ALA A 55 7.81 -17.26 22.01
N ASP A 56 8.80 -17.14 22.89
CA ASP A 56 8.86 -17.78 24.22
C ASP A 56 7.82 -17.23 25.21
N LEU A 57 7.24 -16.06 24.95
CA LEU A 57 6.28 -15.37 25.81
C LEU A 57 4.84 -15.40 25.27
N LEU A 58 4.51 -16.34 24.39
CA LEU A 58 3.12 -16.56 23.93
C LEU A 58 2.16 -16.83 25.09
N THR A 59 2.56 -17.69 26.04
CA THR A 59 1.76 -18.05 27.23
C THR A 59 2.05 -17.19 28.47
N ALA A 60 2.99 -16.24 28.40
CA ALA A 60 3.37 -15.42 29.54
C ALA A 60 2.31 -14.38 29.91
N SER A 61 2.25 -14.01 31.19
CA SER A 61 1.35 -12.96 31.67
C SER A 61 1.64 -11.61 31.00
N ILE A 62 0.60 -10.79 30.80
CA ILE A 62 0.72 -9.45 30.18
C ILE A 62 1.79 -8.58 30.85
N VAL A 63 2.01 -8.71 32.16
CA VAL A 63 3.03 -7.94 32.90
C VAL A 63 4.44 -8.36 32.48
N ARG A 64 4.75 -9.67 32.50
CA ARG A 64 6.06 -10.20 32.07
C ARG A 64 6.31 -9.95 30.58
N TRP A 65 5.27 -10.05 29.76
CA TRP A 65 5.32 -9.70 28.35
C TRP A 65 5.66 -8.21 28.15
N MET A 66 4.96 -7.31 28.83
CA MET A 66 5.23 -5.86 28.77
C MET A 66 6.65 -5.52 29.25
N GLU A 67 7.11 -6.09 30.35
CA GLU A 67 8.48 -5.89 30.84
C GLU A 67 9.56 -6.36 29.86
N ARG A 68 9.32 -7.44 29.12
CA ARG A 68 10.23 -7.88 28.06
C ARG A 68 10.16 -6.96 26.85
N LEU A 69 8.96 -6.57 26.41
CA LEU A 69 8.75 -5.65 25.28
C LEU A 69 9.52 -4.35 25.48
N LEU A 70 9.38 -3.71 26.64
CA LEU A 70 10.03 -2.42 26.97
C LEU A 70 11.56 -2.52 27.06
N ARG A 71 12.09 -3.74 27.20
CA ARG A 71 13.54 -4.05 27.17
C ARG A 71 14.05 -4.49 25.80
N LEU A 72 13.19 -4.65 24.79
CA LEU A 72 13.65 -4.98 23.44
C LEU A 72 14.36 -3.79 22.80
N PRO A 73 15.36 -4.02 21.92
CA PRO A 73 15.89 -3.00 21.02
C PRO A 73 14.76 -2.30 20.27
N ARG A 74 14.79 -0.97 20.19
CA ARG A 74 13.70 -0.12 19.64
C ARG A 74 13.12 -0.66 18.32
N LYS A 75 13.99 -0.99 17.35
CA LYS A 75 13.63 -1.57 16.03
C LYS A 75 12.83 -2.87 16.05
N LEU A 76 12.80 -3.58 17.18
CA LEU A 76 12.03 -4.81 17.37
C LEU A 76 10.72 -4.59 18.12
N GLN A 77 10.52 -3.44 18.76
CA GLN A 77 9.32 -3.20 19.58
C GLN A 77 8.04 -3.20 18.72
N ALA A 78 8.03 -2.46 17.60
CA ALA A 78 6.82 -2.25 16.80
C ALA A 78 6.20 -3.56 16.24
N PRO A 79 6.96 -4.50 15.64
CA PRO A 79 6.44 -5.81 15.23
C PRO A 79 5.94 -6.69 16.38
N CYS A 80 6.39 -6.44 17.62
CA CYS A 80 5.90 -7.14 18.81
C CYS A 80 4.63 -6.53 19.39
N ILE A 81 4.40 -5.23 19.19
CA ILE A 81 3.17 -4.54 19.61
C ILE A 81 2.03 -4.81 18.63
N ALA A 82 2.33 -4.67 17.33
CA ALA A 82 1.35 -4.74 16.26
C ALA A 82 0.69 -6.12 16.17
N GLY A 83 -0.65 -6.16 16.15
CA GLY A 83 -1.45 -7.38 16.14
C GLY A 83 -1.24 -8.26 17.38
N SER A 84 -0.93 -7.67 18.55
CA SER A 84 -0.66 -8.44 19.77
C SER A 84 -0.94 -7.70 21.07
N MET A 85 -0.67 -6.39 21.16
CA MET A 85 -0.81 -5.66 22.43
C MET A 85 -2.27 -5.55 22.89
N ALA A 86 -3.19 -5.22 21.97
CA ALA A 86 -4.62 -5.12 22.28
C ALA A 86 -5.19 -6.47 22.77
N ASP A 87 -4.96 -7.55 22.01
CA ASP A 87 -5.46 -8.89 22.33
C ASP A 87 -4.92 -9.42 23.67
N ARG A 88 -3.65 -9.12 24.01
CA ARG A 88 -3.07 -9.50 25.31
C ARG A 88 -3.61 -8.66 26.47
N LEU A 89 -3.93 -7.39 26.25
CA LEU A 89 -4.64 -6.56 27.24
C LEU A 89 -6.11 -7.01 27.41
N GLN A 90 -6.71 -7.57 26.35
CA GLN A 90 -8.05 -8.15 26.39
C GLN A 90 -8.09 -9.45 27.19
N ALA A 91 -7.16 -10.37 26.93
CA ALA A 91 -7.02 -11.62 27.66
C ALA A 91 -6.61 -11.43 29.15
N ALA A 92 -6.13 -10.24 29.51
CA ALA A 92 -5.67 -9.95 30.87
C ALA A 92 -6.83 -9.74 31.88
N SER A 93 -6.64 -10.29 33.08
CA SER A 93 -7.45 -9.90 34.25
C SER A 93 -7.29 -8.40 34.55
N ARG A 94 -8.32 -7.74 35.09
CA ARG A 94 -8.31 -6.28 35.37
C ARG A 94 -7.05 -5.85 36.14
N ASN A 95 -6.64 -6.63 37.15
CA ASN A 95 -5.46 -6.34 37.98
C ASN A 95 -4.14 -6.52 37.23
N SER A 96 -4.02 -7.50 36.32
CA SER A 96 -2.79 -7.72 35.55
C SER A 96 -2.65 -6.72 34.40
N GLY A 97 -3.74 -6.41 33.69
CA GLY A 97 -3.79 -5.35 32.68
C GLY A 97 -3.46 -3.98 33.28
N GLY A 98 -4.09 -3.61 34.40
CA GLY A 98 -3.81 -2.34 35.08
C GLY A 98 -2.36 -2.21 35.57
N ARG A 99 -1.71 -3.29 36.00
CA ARG A 99 -0.27 -3.29 36.31
C ARG A 99 0.61 -3.10 35.07
N ALA A 100 0.28 -3.77 33.96
CA ALA A 100 1.02 -3.61 32.70
C ALA A 100 0.90 -2.19 32.13
N LEU A 101 -0.29 -1.58 32.17
CA LEU A 101 -0.51 -0.20 31.74
C LEU A 101 0.24 0.81 32.61
N ARG A 102 0.24 0.65 33.94
CA ARG A 102 1.07 1.49 34.83
C ARG A 102 2.56 1.32 34.55
N ARG A 103 3.03 0.10 34.25
CA ARG A 103 4.44 -0.16 33.89
C ARG A 103 4.84 0.53 32.60
N LEU A 104 3.97 0.48 31.58
CA LEU A 104 4.13 1.23 30.32
C LEU A 104 4.17 2.74 30.58
N HIS A 105 3.24 3.27 31.38
CA HIS A 105 3.19 4.70 31.70
C HIS A 105 4.47 5.18 32.39
N SER A 106 4.91 4.49 33.45
CA SER A 106 6.18 4.79 34.13
C SER A 106 7.37 4.79 33.18
N TRP A 107 7.43 3.83 32.25
CA TRP A 107 8.50 3.78 31.26
C TRP A 107 8.44 4.95 30.27
N LEU A 108 7.25 5.35 29.81
CA LEU A 108 7.04 6.47 28.87
C LEU A 108 7.41 7.84 29.47
N LEU A 109 7.37 8.01 30.79
CA LEU A 109 7.83 9.23 31.45
C LEU A 109 9.36 9.43 31.34
N GLU A 110 10.10 8.33 31.23
CA GLU A 110 11.57 8.31 31.16
C GLU A 110 12.10 8.08 29.73
N HIS A 111 11.32 7.40 28.87
CA HIS A 111 11.77 6.90 27.57
C HIS A 111 10.74 7.13 26.46
N CYS A 112 11.18 7.67 25.32
CA CYS A 112 10.36 7.65 24.12
C CYS A 112 10.62 6.40 23.25
N PRO A 113 9.55 5.71 22.79
CA PRO A 113 9.65 4.63 21.82
C PRO A 113 10.04 5.15 20.43
N SER A 114 10.39 4.26 19.51
CA SER A 114 10.62 4.64 18.11
C SER A 114 9.30 5.00 17.40
N ARG A 115 9.39 5.61 16.22
CA ARG A 115 8.23 6.11 15.45
C ARG A 115 7.23 4.98 15.16
N ARG A 116 7.70 3.81 14.70
CA ARG A 116 6.82 2.65 14.45
C ARG A 116 6.20 2.12 15.74
N ALA A 117 6.98 2.02 16.82
CA ALA A 117 6.52 1.49 18.10
C ALA A 117 5.49 2.41 18.77
N LEU A 118 5.71 3.73 18.71
CA LEU A 118 4.79 4.76 19.20
C LEU A 118 3.41 4.64 18.54
N THR A 119 3.38 4.61 17.21
CA THR A 119 2.14 4.50 16.42
C THR A 119 1.40 3.20 16.72
N ALA A 120 2.14 2.08 16.79
CA ALA A 120 1.56 0.78 17.13
C ALA A 120 1.00 0.76 18.57
N MET A 121 1.69 1.35 19.56
CA MET A 121 1.20 1.47 20.94
C MET A 121 -0.07 2.31 21.01
N ARG A 122 -0.09 3.51 20.40
CA ARG A 122 -1.23 4.43 20.41
C ARG A 122 -2.47 3.75 19.84
N ARG A 123 -2.35 3.12 18.67
CA ARG A 123 -3.46 2.40 18.03
C ARG A 123 -3.91 1.17 18.82
N ASN A 124 -3.00 0.36 19.36
CA ASN A 124 -3.39 -0.82 20.15
C ASN A 124 -4.11 -0.45 21.45
N LEU A 125 -3.68 0.62 22.15
CA LEU A 125 -4.35 1.13 23.34
C LEU A 125 -5.77 1.60 23.04
N LEU A 126 -5.92 2.45 22.02
CA LEU A 126 -7.20 2.99 21.58
C LEU A 126 -8.15 1.89 21.05
N PHE A 127 -7.62 0.91 20.31
CA PHE A 127 -8.38 -0.24 19.80
C PHE A 127 -8.90 -1.12 20.93
N TRP A 128 -8.06 -1.39 21.92
CA TRP A 128 -8.43 -2.15 23.11
C TRP A 128 -9.52 -1.43 23.92
N GLU A 129 -9.36 -0.14 24.22
CA GLU A 129 -10.37 0.65 24.94
C GLU A 129 -11.71 0.68 24.21
N LYS A 130 -11.70 0.98 22.90
CA LYS A 130 -12.93 1.25 22.14
C LYS A 130 -13.73 0.00 21.78
N TRP A 131 -13.08 -1.09 21.37
CA TRP A 131 -13.78 -2.25 20.79
C TRP A 131 -13.60 -3.58 21.51
N GLN A 132 -12.56 -3.74 22.33
CA GLN A 132 -12.34 -5.00 23.05
C GLN A 132 -12.82 -4.91 24.50
N ARG A 133 -12.58 -3.77 25.16
CA ARG A 133 -12.95 -3.56 26.57
C ARG A 133 -13.43 -2.13 26.85
N PRO A 134 -14.68 -1.77 26.50
CA PRO A 134 -15.30 -0.53 26.97
C PRO A 134 -15.27 -0.49 28.51
N CYS A 135 -14.44 0.41 29.06
CA CYS A 135 -14.02 0.35 30.46
C CYS A 135 -13.82 1.77 30.99
N THR A 136 -14.89 2.30 31.61
CA THR A 136 -14.92 3.65 32.18
C THR A 136 -13.81 3.88 33.22
N SER A 137 -13.49 2.87 34.03
CA SER A 137 -12.45 2.96 35.07
C SER A 137 -11.01 2.90 34.57
N CYS A 138 -10.76 2.53 33.30
CA CYS A 138 -9.42 2.55 32.71
C CYS A 138 -9.21 3.65 31.67
N ARG A 139 -10.27 4.35 31.24
CA ARG A 139 -10.21 5.54 30.34
C ARG A 139 -9.12 6.53 30.77
N GLY A 140 -9.12 6.97 32.03
CA GLY A 140 -8.09 7.92 32.53
C GLY A 140 -6.65 7.39 32.45
N THR A 141 -6.44 6.06 32.56
CA THR A 141 -5.11 5.48 32.33
C THR A 141 -4.74 5.47 30.85
N VAL A 142 -5.70 5.20 29.96
CA VAL A 142 -5.49 5.24 28.50
C VAL A 142 -5.22 6.67 28.04
N GLN A 143 -5.97 7.66 28.53
CA GLN A 143 -5.75 9.09 28.26
C GLN A 143 -4.35 9.55 28.70
N ASN A 144 -3.90 9.20 29.91
CA ASN A 144 -2.55 9.53 30.37
C ASN A 144 -1.45 8.86 29.52
N LEU A 145 -1.69 7.62 29.07
CA LEU A 145 -0.78 6.90 28.18
C LEU A 145 -0.71 7.53 26.78
N THR A 146 -1.85 7.91 26.19
CA THR A 146 -1.86 8.56 24.88
C THR A 146 -1.30 9.98 24.93
N ALA A 147 -1.53 10.72 26.02
CA ALA A 147 -0.85 11.98 26.32
C ALA A 147 0.68 11.83 26.32
N ALA A 148 1.22 10.84 27.05
CA ALA A 148 2.65 10.57 27.10
C ALA A 148 3.22 10.15 25.72
N LEU A 149 2.45 9.39 24.93
CA LEU A 149 2.82 9.03 23.56
C LEU A 149 2.86 10.26 22.64
N GLU A 150 1.94 11.24 22.78
CA GLU A 150 1.98 12.48 21.99
C GLU A 150 3.16 13.39 22.36
N VAL A 151 3.50 13.51 23.65
CA VAL A 151 4.73 14.20 24.10
C VAL A 151 5.98 13.57 23.47
N CYS A 152 5.99 12.25 23.25
CA CYS A 152 7.03 11.57 22.51
C CYS A 152 6.93 11.75 20.98
N ARG A 153 5.72 11.84 20.40
CA ARG A 153 5.51 12.08 18.96
C ARG A 153 6.05 13.45 18.56
N ALA A 154 5.77 14.48 19.36
CA ALA A 154 6.25 15.84 19.15
C ALA A 154 7.79 15.95 19.18
N LYS A 155 8.48 15.02 19.85
CA LYS A 155 9.96 14.93 19.90
C LYS A 155 10.59 14.15 18.75
N LEU A 156 9.79 13.51 17.88
CA LEU A 156 10.33 12.77 16.73
C LEU A 156 10.87 13.74 15.67
N PRO A 157 12.03 13.46 15.03
CA PRO A 157 12.52 14.27 13.93
C PRO A 157 11.54 14.22 12.75
N LYS A 158 11.39 15.35 12.04
CA LYS A 158 10.70 15.39 10.75
C LYS A 158 11.34 14.39 9.80
N ALA A 159 10.53 13.66 9.05
CA ALA A 159 10.97 12.58 8.17
C ALA A 159 10.27 12.70 6.80
N PRO A 160 10.91 12.27 5.70
CA PRO A 160 10.23 12.18 4.42
C PRO A 160 9.10 11.14 4.46
N VAL A 161 8.02 11.41 3.72
CA VAL A 161 6.87 10.53 3.61
C VAL A 161 7.03 9.59 2.41
N LEU A 162 6.88 8.29 2.68
CA LEU A 162 6.71 7.24 1.68
C LEU A 162 5.26 6.75 1.67
N GLN A 163 4.54 7.14 0.61
CA GLN A 163 3.18 6.72 0.35
C GLN A 163 3.15 5.31 -0.26
N VAL A 164 2.46 4.36 0.36
CA VAL A 164 2.11 3.08 -0.26
C VAL A 164 0.93 3.33 -1.20
N HIS A 165 1.23 3.61 -2.47
CA HIS A 165 0.23 3.87 -3.51
C HIS A 165 -0.30 2.54 -4.04
N ILE A 166 -1.38 2.06 -3.42
CA ILE A 166 -2.07 0.87 -3.93
C ILE A 166 -2.95 1.27 -5.11
N ALA A 167 -2.89 0.51 -6.20
CA ALA A 167 -3.61 0.82 -7.42
C ALA A 167 -5.13 1.00 -7.16
N LYS A 168 -5.60 2.22 -7.47
CA LYS A 168 -7.01 2.68 -7.38
C LYS A 168 -7.54 2.94 -5.97
N THR A 169 -6.68 3.32 -5.04
CA THR A 169 -7.06 3.77 -3.69
C THR A 169 -6.88 5.29 -3.46
N ALA A 170 -7.03 6.12 -4.51
CA ALA A 170 -6.81 7.58 -4.50
C ALA A 170 -5.35 8.06 -4.29
N GLY A 171 -4.37 7.25 -4.69
CA GLY A 171 -2.97 7.64 -4.54
C GLY A 171 -2.53 8.84 -5.39
N THR A 172 -3.13 9.05 -6.58
CA THR A 172 -2.95 10.28 -7.36
C THR A 172 -3.42 11.51 -6.59
N SER A 173 -4.55 11.44 -5.87
CA SER A 173 -5.08 12.56 -5.09
C SER A 173 -4.15 12.95 -3.95
N LEU A 174 -3.58 11.97 -3.23
CA LEU A 174 -2.56 12.21 -2.19
C LEU A 174 -1.26 12.81 -2.76
N CYS A 175 -0.81 12.33 -3.92
CA CYS A 175 0.35 12.84 -4.66
C CYS A 175 0.15 14.29 -5.14
N THR A 176 -1.07 14.64 -5.58
CA THR A 176 -1.43 16.01 -5.95
C THR A 176 -1.47 16.92 -4.72
N TRP A 177 -2.14 16.49 -3.64
CA TRP A 177 -2.20 17.20 -2.36
C TRP A 177 -0.80 17.53 -1.82
N ALA A 178 0.07 16.52 -1.70
CA ALA A 178 1.41 16.71 -1.17
C ALA A 178 2.20 17.78 -1.94
N ASN A 179 2.21 17.71 -3.28
CA ASN A 179 2.88 18.72 -4.11
C ASN A 179 2.34 20.13 -3.87
N SER A 180 1.01 20.28 -3.79
CA SER A 180 0.38 21.58 -3.60
C SER A 180 0.54 22.15 -2.20
N SER A 181 0.65 21.31 -1.18
CA SER A 181 0.78 21.71 0.22
C SER A 181 2.25 21.88 0.66
N GLY A 182 3.16 22.16 -0.28
CA GLY A 182 4.56 22.41 0.03
C GLY A 182 5.35 21.18 0.49
N LEU A 183 4.90 19.97 0.15
CA LEU A 183 5.65 18.72 0.34
C LEU A 183 6.23 18.24 -1.01
N PRO A 184 7.45 18.67 -1.40
CA PRO A 184 8.12 18.27 -2.63
C PRO A 184 7.95 16.80 -2.99
N SER A 185 7.10 16.56 -3.97
CA SER A 185 6.81 15.26 -4.57
C SER A 185 6.87 15.40 -6.09
N ARG A 186 7.94 16.05 -6.54
CA ARG A 186 8.21 16.40 -7.94
C ARG A 186 7.83 15.23 -8.84
N ARG A 187 6.93 15.48 -9.80
CA ARG A 187 6.69 14.56 -10.91
C ARG A 187 8.04 14.30 -11.59
N LEU A 188 8.52 13.08 -11.47
CA LEU A 188 9.69 12.64 -12.24
C LEU A 188 9.29 12.60 -13.74
N PRO A 189 10.22 12.34 -14.68
CA PRO A 189 9.91 12.41 -16.12
C PRO A 189 8.77 11.48 -16.61
N ASP A 190 8.28 10.58 -15.77
CA ASP A 190 7.13 9.69 -15.98
C ASP A 190 5.78 10.27 -15.49
N GLY A 191 5.78 11.48 -14.92
CA GLY A 191 4.59 12.18 -14.45
C GLY A 191 4.07 11.75 -13.07
N ARG A 192 4.77 10.86 -12.35
CA ARG A 192 4.29 10.27 -11.07
C ARG A 192 5.11 10.78 -9.88
N CYS A 193 4.53 10.68 -8.67
CA CYS A 193 5.26 10.89 -7.41
C CYS A 193 6.15 9.68 -7.03
N GLN A 194 6.61 8.88 -7.98
CA GLN A 194 7.33 7.62 -7.74
C GLN A 194 8.84 7.84 -7.80
N LEU A 195 9.61 7.04 -7.05
CA LEU A 195 11.03 6.90 -7.34
C LEU A 195 11.24 5.97 -8.54
N PRO A 196 12.37 6.08 -9.27
CA PRO A 196 12.70 5.13 -10.33
C PRO A 196 12.73 3.69 -9.79
N GLY A 197 11.93 2.81 -10.39
CA GLY A 197 11.80 1.40 -9.98
C GLY A 197 10.76 1.12 -8.87
N ASP A 198 10.00 2.13 -8.42
CA ASP A 198 8.97 1.96 -7.39
C ASP A 198 7.52 1.88 -7.93
N GLY A 199 7.28 1.95 -9.24
CA GLY A 199 5.93 1.79 -9.80
C GLY A 199 5.86 1.88 -11.34
N PRO A 200 4.71 1.53 -11.95
CA PRO A 200 3.61 0.71 -11.42
C PRO A 200 3.85 -0.81 -11.63
N PHE A 201 3.69 -1.64 -10.61
CA PHE A 201 3.95 -3.10 -10.64
C PHE A 201 2.65 -3.93 -10.52
N TRP A 202 1.60 -3.39 -11.13
CA TRP A 202 0.22 -3.89 -11.21
C TRP A 202 -0.01 -5.16 -12.06
N LEU A 203 0.95 -5.61 -12.86
CA LEU A 203 0.86 -6.78 -13.74
C LEU A 203 1.75 -7.95 -13.28
N GLY A 204 2.18 -7.94 -12.01
CA GLY A 204 3.01 -9.00 -11.43
C GLY A 204 4.50 -8.88 -11.78
N GLU A 205 4.96 -7.69 -12.15
CA GLU A 205 6.36 -7.38 -12.40
C GLU A 205 7.23 -7.74 -11.17
N ARG A 206 8.43 -8.28 -11.43
CA ARG A 206 9.41 -8.57 -10.36
C ARG A 206 10.30 -7.35 -10.10
N ALA A 207 10.53 -7.05 -8.83
CA ALA A 207 11.37 -5.97 -8.34
C ALA A 207 12.32 -6.51 -7.25
N ALA A 208 13.46 -5.84 -7.06
CA ALA A 208 14.27 -6.04 -5.86
C ALA A 208 13.74 -5.16 -4.72
N PRO A 209 13.67 -5.65 -3.46
CA PRO A 209 13.37 -4.79 -2.32
C PRO A 209 14.42 -3.69 -2.15
N ALA A 210 13.99 -2.47 -1.79
CA ALA A 210 14.89 -1.36 -1.52
C ALA A 210 15.12 -1.18 -0.01
N THR A 211 16.37 -1.01 0.40
CA THR A 211 16.73 -0.71 1.80
C THR A 211 16.35 0.72 2.18
N CYS A 212 16.13 0.97 3.48
CA CYS A 212 15.90 2.31 4.02
C CYS A 212 16.93 3.34 3.54
N GLN A 213 18.22 2.99 3.56
CA GLN A 213 19.29 3.88 3.13
C GLN A 213 19.31 4.12 1.61
N GLN A 214 18.83 3.19 0.77
CA GLN A 214 18.62 3.46 -0.66
C GLN A 214 17.47 4.44 -0.86
N ARG A 215 16.33 4.21 -0.19
CA ARG A 215 15.15 5.08 -0.26
C ARG A 215 15.47 6.53 0.16
N LEU A 216 16.09 6.71 1.32
CA LEU A 216 16.49 8.02 1.82
C LEU A 216 17.47 8.73 0.88
N ARG A 217 18.43 8.00 0.28
CA ARG A 217 19.39 8.58 -0.67
C ARG A 217 18.72 9.04 -1.96
N GLU A 218 17.83 8.25 -2.55
CA GLU A 218 17.13 8.67 -3.77
C GLU A 218 16.14 9.82 -3.49
N MET A 219 15.40 9.79 -2.36
CA MET A 219 14.56 10.93 -1.97
C MET A 219 15.39 12.21 -1.77
N ALA A 220 16.53 12.14 -1.08
CA ALA A 220 17.43 13.28 -0.92
C ALA A 220 18.02 13.77 -2.26
N ARG A 221 18.43 12.84 -3.14
CA ARG A 221 18.96 13.13 -4.49
C ARG A 221 17.97 13.92 -5.35
N PHE A 222 16.69 13.60 -5.26
CA PHE A 222 15.62 14.30 -5.99
C PHE A 222 14.97 15.46 -5.21
N ASN A 223 15.49 15.78 -4.01
CA ASN A 223 14.95 16.76 -3.07
C ASN A 223 13.45 16.56 -2.78
N LEU A 224 13.06 15.33 -2.45
CA LEU A 224 11.69 14.92 -2.17
C LEU A 224 11.45 14.82 -0.66
N SER A 225 10.42 15.50 -0.17
CA SER A 225 9.84 15.22 1.15
C SER A 225 8.67 14.25 1.08
N TRP A 226 8.10 14.00 -0.10
CA TRP A 226 7.06 13.02 -0.33
C TRP A 226 7.36 12.20 -1.59
N SER A 227 7.22 10.89 -1.51
CA SER A 227 7.29 9.98 -2.64
C SER A 227 6.35 8.79 -2.45
N SER A 228 6.16 7.98 -3.47
CA SER A 228 5.19 6.89 -3.51
C SER A 228 5.76 5.61 -4.11
N ILE A 229 5.25 4.48 -3.64
CA ILE A 229 5.53 3.15 -4.18
C ILE A 229 4.23 2.54 -4.69
N GLU A 230 4.16 2.23 -5.97
CA GLU A 230 3.04 1.53 -6.63
C GLU A 230 3.45 0.08 -6.93
N ARG A 231 3.93 -0.57 -5.87
CA ARG A 231 4.31 -1.98 -5.77
C ARG A 231 4.10 -2.45 -4.32
N TRP A 232 4.62 -3.62 -3.93
CA TRP A 232 4.63 -4.02 -2.53
C TRP A 232 5.54 -3.16 -1.66
N LEU A 233 5.22 -3.12 -0.37
CA LEU A 233 5.99 -2.45 0.67
C LEU A 233 7.29 -3.20 1.01
N ASP A 234 8.40 -2.49 1.11
CA ASP A 234 9.64 -3.09 1.61
C ASP A 234 9.55 -3.25 3.14
N LEU A 235 9.83 -4.46 3.63
CA LEU A 235 9.80 -4.81 5.05
C LEU A 235 11.19 -5.26 5.52
N PRO A 236 11.60 -4.95 6.76
CA PRO A 236 10.86 -4.19 7.78
C PRO A 236 10.74 -2.69 7.46
N LEU A 237 9.78 -2.02 8.09
CA LEU A 237 9.56 -0.57 7.95
C LEU A 237 10.73 0.23 8.54
N CYS A 238 11.05 1.34 7.91
CA CYS A 238 12.07 2.29 8.38
C CYS A 238 11.53 3.17 9.52
N GLU A 239 12.41 3.62 10.41
CA GLU A 239 12.06 4.59 11.47
C GLU A 239 12.24 6.03 10.97
N GLU A 240 13.11 6.21 9.97
CA GLU A 240 13.52 7.46 9.32
C GLU A 240 12.56 7.91 8.21
N LEU A 241 11.53 7.12 7.89
CA LEU A 241 10.48 7.46 6.93
C LEU A 241 9.14 7.50 7.65
N GLN A 242 8.26 8.40 7.25
CA GLN A 242 6.83 8.35 7.56
C GLN A 242 6.12 7.53 6.49
N TYR A 243 5.13 6.72 6.87
CA TYR A 243 4.38 5.88 5.93
C TYR A 243 2.91 6.29 5.90
N VAL A 244 2.39 6.48 4.69
CA VAL A 244 0.98 6.79 4.45
C VAL A 244 0.41 5.75 3.49
N THR A 245 -0.78 5.23 3.76
CA THR A 245 -1.52 4.44 2.77
C THR A 245 -2.97 4.88 2.69
N ALA A 246 -3.53 4.78 1.50
CA ALA A 246 -4.96 4.79 1.29
C ALA A 246 -5.40 3.41 0.82
N LEU A 247 -6.52 2.93 1.35
CA LEU A 247 -7.22 1.73 0.92
C LEU A 247 -8.56 2.08 0.27
N ARG A 248 -9.19 1.12 -0.41
CA ARG A 248 -10.55 1.24 -0.94
C ARG A 248 -11.33 -0.06 -0.75
N LEU A 249 -12.65 0.06 -0.61
CA LEU A 249 -13.57 -1.09 -0.62
C LEU A 249 -13.22 -2.06 -1.77
N PRO A 250 -13.05 -3.37 -1.53
CA PRO A 250 -12.32 -4.23 -2.48
C PRO A 250 -13.01 -4.40 -3.84
N VAL A 251 -14.35 -4.47 -3.83
CA VAL A 251 -15.19 -4.49 -5.04
C VAL A 251 -14.96 -3.21 -5.84
N SER A 252 -15.11 -2.05 -5.20
CA SER A 252 -14.97 -0.72 -5.81
C SER A 252 -13.55 -0.46 -6.32
N ARG A 253 -12.52 -0.94 -5.61
CA ARG A 253 -11.12 -0.92 -6.07
C ARG A 253 -10.93 -1.78 -7.32
N THR A 254 -11.49 -2.99 -7.31
CA THR A 254 -11.32 -3.96 -8.41
C THR A 254 -12.06 -3.53 -9.67
N LEU A 255 -13.28 -3.00 -9.55
CA LEU A 255 -14.00 -2.37 -10.65
C LEU A 255 -13.28 -1.14 -11.21
N HIS A 256 -12.77 -0.24 -10.35
CA HIS A 256 -11.98 0.90 -10.82
C HIS A 256 -10.68 0.43 -11.53
N HIS A 257 -10.05 -0.64 -11.05
CA HIS A 257 -8.86 -1.21 -11.68
C HIS A 257 -9.15 -1.77 -13.07
N PHE A 258 -10.27 -2.49 -13.19
CA PHE A 258 -10.79 -3.03 -14.44
C PHE A 258 -11.13 -1.93 -15.46
N LEU A 259 -11.90 -0.92 -15.05
CA LEU A 259 -12.25 0.23 -15.89
C LEU A 259 -11.01 1.01 -16.33
N HIS A 260 -10.01 1.15 -15.46
CA HIS A 260 -8.76 1.79 -15.83
C HIS A 260 -7.95 0.97 -16.85
N LEU A 261 -7.93 -0.36 -16.74
CA LEU A 261 -7.31 -1.23 -17.75
C LEU A 261 -8.04 -1.12 -19.08
N LEU A 262 -9.37 -1.13 -19.07
CA LEU A 262 -10.21 -0.87 -20.24
C LEU A 262 -9.85 0.46 -20.89
N SER A 263 -9.83 1.53 -20.11
CA SER A 263 -9.47 2.87 -20.56
C SER A 263 -8.05 2.91 -21.11
N PHE A 264 -7.04 2.33 -20.46
CA PHE A 264 -5.67 2.37 -20.97
C PHE A 264 -5.49 1.54 -22.26
N ASN A 265 -6.21 0.43 -22.43
CA ASN A 265 -6.13 -0.38 -23.65
C ASN A 265 -7.03 0.13 -24.80
N HIS A 266 -7.94 1.07 -24.54
CA HIS A 266 -8.81 1.67 -25.58
C HIS A 266 -8.55 3.16 -25.87
N LEU A 267 -8.10 3.94 -24.88
CA LEU A 267 -7.84 5.40 -24.98
C LEU A 267 -6.39 5.75 -25.30
N GLY A 268 -5.62 4.81 -25.85
CA GLY A 268 -4.37 5.13 -26.56
C GLY A 268 -4.60 6.06 -27.76
N ARG A 269 -5.87 6.25 -28.17
CA ARG A 269 -6.35 7.32 -29.05
C ARG A 269 -7.76 7.75 -28.61
N PHE A 270 -8.06 9.03 -28.84
CA PHE A 270 -9.35 9.74 -28.77
C PHE A 270 -9.79 10.42 -27.48
N ASP A 271 -10.21 11.67 -27.71
CA ASP A 271 -10.85 12.61 -26.81
C ASP A 271 -12.31 12.18 -26.59
N LEU A 272 -12.79 12.23 -25.34
CA LEU A 272 -14.13 11.79 -24.97
C LEU A 272 -14.82 12.90 -24.18
N ARG A 273 -15.75 13.60 -24.83
CA ARG A 273 -16.68 14.51 -24.13
C ARG A 273 -18.15 14.09 -24.21
N ASP A 274 -18.64 13.58 -25.35
CA ASP A 274 -20.10 13.62 -25.57
C ASP A 274 -20.83 12.27 -25.82
N GLU A 275 -20.15 11.17 -26.20
CA GLU A 275 -20.86 9.93 -26.62
C GLU A 275 -20.26 8.62 -26.06
N VAL A 276 -20.51 8.32 -24.78
CA VAL A 276 -20.21 6.97 -24.23
C VAL A 276 -21.35 6.43 -23.38
N ASP A 277 -22.21 5.63 -24.00
CA ASP A 277 -23.17 4.78 -23.31
C ASP A 277 -22.40 3.71 -22.49
N ILE A 278 -22.38 3.92 -21.17
CA ILE A 278 -21.73 3.04 -20.19
C ILE A 278 -22.42 1.65 -20.12
N PHE A 279 -23.71 1.56 -20.45
CA PHE A 279 -24.45 0.29 -20.51
C PHE A 279 -24.05 -0.53 -21.74
N ALA A 280 -23.98 0.11 -22.91
CA ALA A 280 -23.43 -0.49 -24.13
C ALA A 280 -21.95 -0.89 -23.98
N LEU A 281 -21.16 -0.15 -23.20
CA LEU A 281 -19.77 -0.53 -22.87
C LEU A 281 -19.67 -1.85 -22.10
N ARG A 282 -20.62 -2.14 -21.20
CA ARG A 282 -20.58 -3.34 -20.34
C ARG A 282 -20.94 -4.61 -21.11
N GLN A 283 -22.07 -4.61 -21.82
CA GLN A 283 -22.43 -5.72 -22.70
C GLN A 283 -21.44 -5.83 -23.87
N GLY A 284 -21.01 -4.69 -24.39
CA GLY A 284 -20.01 -4.60 -25.45
C GLY A 284 -18.63 -5.10 -25.04
N PHE A 285 -18.20 -4.99 -23.78
CA PHE A 285 -16.90 -5.51 -23.37
C PHE A 285 -16.85 -7.04 -23.48
N PHE A 286 -17.74 -7.74 -22.76
CA PHE A 286 -17.79 -9.20 -22.80
C PHE A 286 -18.02 -9.73 -24.23
N HIS A 287 -18.78 -9.01 -25.06
CA HIS A 287 -19.00 -9.39 -26.46
C HIS A 287 -17.81 -9.07 -27.39
N LYS A 288 -17.00 -8.03 -27.11
CA LYS A 288 -15.84 -7.63 -27.94
C LYS A 288 -14.62 -8.53 -27.74
N VAL A 289 -14.36 -9.00 -26.53
CA VAL A 289 -13.20 -9.91 -26.33
C VAL A 289 -13.45 -11.30 -26.97
N LEU A 290 -14.67 -11.60 -27.41
CA LEU A 290 -15.02 -12.82 -28.15
C LEU A 290 -14.83 -12.71 -29.68
N ARG A 291 -14.31 -11.60 -30.24
CA ARG A 291 -14.18 -11.39 -31.71
C ARG A 291 -12.90 -10.67 -32.17
N ALA A 292 -11.73 -11.29 -32.00
CA ALA A 292 -10.47 -10.83 -32.63
C ALA A 292 -10.06 -11.73 -33.83
N PRO A 293 -9.86 -11.19 -35.06
CA PRO A 293 -9.53 -11.99 -36.24
C PRO A 293 -8.01 -12.29 -36.40
N PRO A 294 -7.62 -13.30 -37.20
CA PRO A 294 -6.33 -13.99 -37.02
C PRO A 294 -5.06 -13.25 -37.45
N TRP A 295 -5.15 -12.18 -38.25
CA TRP A 295 -3.98 -11.50 -38.82
C TRP A 295 -3.24 -10.57 -37.83
N LEU A 296 -3.80 -10.34 -36.64
CA LEU A 296 -3.18 -9.52 -35.58
C LEU A 296 -2.00 -10.20 -34.85
N TRP A 297 -1.73 -11.50 -35.09
CA TRP A 297 -0.78 -12.28 -34.28
C TRP A 297 0.53 -12.67 -34.98
N ALA A 298 0.69 -12.34 -36.27
CA ALA A 298 1.73 -12.93 -37.12
C ALA A 298 3.17 -12.40 -36.92
N ASN A 299 3.37 -11.23 -36.26
CA ASN A 299 4.65 -10.51 -36.41
C ASN A 299 5.18 -9.78 -35.15
N THR A 300 5.03 -10.37 -33.96
CA THR A 300 5.64 -9.81 -32.72
C THR A 300 6.58 -10.79 -32.03
N SER A 301 7.78 -10.89 -32.60
CA SER A 301 9.02 -11.26 -31.91
C SER A 301 9.77 -10.05 -31.32
N ASN A 302 9.13 -8.86 -31.24
CA ASN A 302 9.82 -7.62 -30.85
C ASN A 302 8.95 -6.48 -30.24
N GLN A 303 7.69 -6.71 -29.84
CA GLN A 303 6.85 -5.68 -29.17
C GLN A 303 5.99 -6.28 -28.05
N GLY A 304 5.56 -5.42 -27.11
CA GLY A 304 5.05 -5.80 -25.80
C GLY A 304 3.65 -6.45 -25.75
N PHE A 305 3.32 -6.91 -24.53
CA PHE A 305 2.02 -7.39 -24.03
C PHE A 305 1.00 -7.91 -25.07
N ARG A 306 1.04 -9.22 -25.34
CA ARG A 306 0.03 -9.90 -26.16
C ARG A 306 -1.22 -10.21 -25.34
N TRP A 307 -2.37 -9.76 -25.85
CA TRP A 307 -3.71 -10.09 -25.37
C TRP A 307 -4.20 -11.46 -25.91
N PRO A 308 -5.38 -11.97 -25.51
CA PRO A 308 -5.80 -13.35 -25.77
C PRO A 308 -6.54 -13.52 -27.12
N ALA A 309 -6.43 -14.71 -27.75
CA ALA A 309 -6.88 -14.97 -29.11
C ALA A 309 -7.99 -16.05 -29.25
N SER A 310 -8.62 -16.47 -28.16
CA SER A 310 -9.77 -17.40 -28.16
C SER A 310 -10.72 -17.11 -26.99
N THR A 311 -11.90 -17.72 -26.96
CA THR A 311 -12.83 -17.59 -25.82
C THR A 311 -12.28 -18.26 -24.53
N SER A 312 -11.45 -19.30 -24.68
CA SER A 312 -10.64 -19.88 -23.61
C SER A 312 -9.57 -18.90 -23.13
N GLN A 313 -8.72 -18.37 -24.01
CA GLN A 313 -7.67 -17.42 -23.62
C GLN A 313 -8.25 -16.10 -23.07
N LEU A 314 -9.39 -15.66 -23.61
CA LEU A 314 -10.53 -15.05 -22.92
C LEU A 314 -10.56 -15.25 -21.41
N ARG A 315 -11.18 -16.38 -21.06
CA ARG A 315 -11.43 -16.84 -19.70
C ARG A 315 -10.13 -16.90 -18.90
N ASP A 316 -9.04 -17.38 -19.50
CA ASP A 316 -7.72 -17.50 -18.89
C ASP A 316 -7.16 -16.11 -18.51
N PHE A 317 -7.32 -15.09 -19.36
CA PHE A 317 -6.93 -13.72 -19.05
C PHE A 317 -7.81 -13.09 -17.99
N LEU A 318 -9.13 -13.27 -18.04
CA LEU A 318 -10.00 -12.78 -16.97
C LEU A 318 -9.70 -13.49 -15.65
N GLN A 319 -9.38 -14.78 -15.67
CA GLN A 319 -8.94 -15.52 -14.48
C GLN A 319 -7.58 -15.02 -13.98
N LEU A 320 -6.60 -14.80 -14.86
CA LEU A 320 -5.29 -14.23 -14.53
C LEU A 320 -5.43 -12.82 -13.95
N TRP A 321 -6.23 -11.95 -14.58
CA TRP A 321 -6.51 -10.61 -14.07
C TRP A 321 -7.28 -10.65 -12.75
N ARG A 322 -8.30 -11.50 -12.59
CA ARG A 322 -9.01 -11.68 -11.32
C ARG A 322 -8.03 -12.17 -10.24
N GLY A 323 -7.11 -13.07 -10.58
CA GLY A 323 -6.00 -13.51 -9.74
C GLY A 323 -5.11 -12.36 -9.30
N MET A 324 -4.55 -11.57 -10.24
CA MET A 324 -3.72 -10.39 -9.96
C MET A 324 -4.46 -9.26 -9.24
N ALA A 325 -5.76 -9.07 -9.50
CA ALA A 325 -6.59 -8.06 -8.85
C ALA A 325 -7.11 -8.49 -7.47
N SER A 326 -7.17 -9.81 -7.19
CA SER A 326 -7.61 -10.34 -5.91
C SER A 326 -6.69 -9.92 -4.78
N ASN A 327 -7.26 -9.56 -3.62
CA ASN A 327 -6.53 -9.31 -2.38
C ASN A 327 -5.27 -8.42 -2.55
N TYR A 328 -5.33 -7.46 -3.49
CA TYR A 328 -4.16 -6.71 -3.94
C TYR A 328 -3.65 -5.77 -2.85
N GLN A 329 -4.53 -5.30 -1.95
CA GLN A 329 -4.16 -4.44 -0.83
C GLN A 329 -3.39 -5.24 0.23
N VAL A 330 -3.87 -6.44 0.59
CA VAL A 330 -3.14 -7.38 1.46
C VAL A 330 -1.78 -7.73 0.87
N ARG A 331 -1.72 -8.09 -0.42
CA ARG A 331 -0.47 -8.50 -1.08
C ARG A 331 0.54 -7.36 -1.22
N SER A 332 0.07 -6.12 -1.41
CA SER A 332 0.93 -4.93 -1.41
C SER A 332 1.51 -4.64 -0.02
N LEU A 333 0.71 -4.74 1.05
CA LEU A 333 1.13 -4.38 2.41
C LEU A 333 1.94 -5.48 3.13
N ALA A 334 1.69 -6.75 2.83
CA ALA A 334 2.45 -7.88 3.37
C ALA A 334 3.81 -8.12 2.66
N GLY A 335 4.30 -7.13 1.91
CA GLY A 335 5.64 -7.07 1.35
C GLY A 335 5.98 -8.01 0.18
N ALA A 336 7.28 -8.21 -0.05
CA ALA A 336 7.80 -8.72 -1.33
C ALA A 336 7.50 -10.19 -1.64
N ALA A 337 7.43 -11.05 -0.62
CA ALA A 337 7.31 -12.52 -0.76
C ALA A 337 8.21 -13.09 -1.87
N GLY A 338 9.53 -12.98 -1.70
CA GLY A 338 10.51 -13.40 -2.71
C GLY A 338 10.49 -12.61 -4.04
N GLY A 339 9.83 -11.45 -4.08
CA GLY A 339 9.60 -10.66 -5.30
C GLY A 339 8.41 -11.14 -6.13
N SER A 340 7.61 -12.09 -5.61
CA SER A 340 6.44 -12.68 -6.29
C SER A 340 5.11 -12.27 -5.65
N ALA A 341 5.07 -11.15 -4.91
CA ALA A 341 3.96 -10.74 -4.06
C ALA A 341 2.56 -10.79 -4.70
N PHE A 342 2.45 -10.61 -6.02
CA PHE A 342 1.18 -10.58 -6.77
C PHE A 342 0.86 -11.87 -7.54
N LEU A 343 1.75 -12.86 -7.51
CA LEU A 343 1.63 -14.15 -8.19
C LEU A 343 1.21 -15.29 -7.24
N GLU A 344 1.01 -15.00 -5.96
CA GLU A 344 0.64 -15.99 -4.94
C GLU A 344 -0.87 -16.08 -4.76
N ASP A 345 -1.39 -17.31 -4.77
CA ASP A 345 -2.81 -17.64 -4.51
C ASP A 345 -3.21 -17.48 -3.02
N HIS A 346 -2.24 -17.43 -2.10
CA HIS A 346 -2.46 -17.64 -0.68
C HIS A 346 -2.52 -16.34 0.16
N ALA A 347 -3.20 -15.31 -0.36
CA ALA A 347 -3.29 -14.00 0.28
C ALA A 347 -3.88 -14.04 1.72
N ALA A 348 -4.70 -15.05 2.04
CA ALA A 348 -5.28 -15.23 3.38
C ALA A 348 -4.21 -15.35 4.48
N HIS A 349 -3.11 -16.08 4.24
CA HIS A 349 -2.01 -16.20 5.22
C HIS A 349 -1.23 -14.90 5.41
N ARG A 350 -1.33 -13.98 4.44
CA ARG A 350 -0.64 -12.68 4.43
C ARG A 350 -1.46 -11.57 5.09
N LEU A 351 -2.76 -11.79 5.36
CA LEU A 351 -3.66 -10.84 6.02
C LEU A 351 -3.15 -10.41 7.40
N PHE A 352 -2.58 -11.33 8.19
CA PHE A 352 -2.05 -11.01 9.52
C PHE A 352 -0.90 -10.01 9.42
N ALA A 353 0.10 -10.28 8.57
CA ALA A 353 1.22 -9.38 8.33
C ALA A 353 0.75 -8.01 7.79
N ALA A 354 -0.22 -7.98 6.86
CA ALA A 354 -0.77 -6.74 6.33
C ALA A 354 -1.46 -5.89 7.42
N LYS A 355 -2.20 -6.50 8.37
CA LYS A 355 -2.78 -5.79 9.52
C LYS A 355 -1.72 -5.25 10.46
N GLN A 356 -0.72 -6.06 10.82
CA GLN A 356 0.40 -5.60 11.65
C GLN A 356 1.16 -4.44 11.01
N VAL A 357 1.30 -4.43 9.68
CA VAL A 357 1.89 -3.31 8.93
C VAL A 357 1.01 -2.07 9.03
N LEU A 358 -0.31 -2.18 8.81
CA LEU A 358 -1.23 -1.04 8.94
C LEU A 358 -1.16 -0.39 10.32
N GLU A 359 -1.12 -1.18 11.39
CA GLU A 359 -1.00 -0.66 12.77
C GLU A 359 0.27 0.18 12.98
N GLN A 360 1.32 -0.02 12.17
CA GLN A 360 2.59 0.69 12.26
C GLN A 360 2.72 1.93 11.36
N LEU A 361 1.88 2.13 10.32
CA LEU A 361 2.01 3.27 9.38
C LEU A 361 1.56 4.60 10.01
N ASP A 362 2.18 5.74 9.74
CA ASP A 362 1.77 7.02 10.37
C ASP A 362 0.32 7.38 10.01
N ALA A 363 -0.08 7.26 8.74
CA ALA A 363 -1.48 7.48 8.33
C ALA A 363 -2.08 6.33 7.52
N VAL A 364 -3.34 6.01 7.83
CA VAL A 364 -4.15 5.01 7.12
C VAL A 364 -5.53 5.63 6.86
N ILE A 365 -5.91 5.79 5.59
CA ILE A 365 -7.26 6.20 5.21
C ILE A 365 -7.96 5.13 4.36
N VAL A 366 -9.27 5.09 4.42
CA VAL A 366 -10.12 4.21 3.60
C VAL A 366 -11.09 5.03 2.78
N VAL A 367 -10.81 5.11 1.48
CA VAL A 367 -11.71 5.71 0.51
C VAL A 367 -12.87 4.75 0.27
N GLY A 368 -14.10 5.24 0.40
CA GLY A 368 -15.31 4.47 0.12
C GLY A 368 -15.52 4.25 -1.39
N ASN A 369 -16.77 4.33 -1.83
CA ASN A 369 -17.08 4.37 -3.25
C ASN A 369 -16.67 5.72 -3.89
N GLY A 370 -16.76 6.81 -3.12
CA GLY A 370 -16.44 8.16 -3.60
C GLY A 370 -14.95 8.45 -3.75
N LEU A 371 -14.65 9.75 -3.81
CA LEU A 371 -13.29 10.29 -3.77
C LEU A 371 -12.79 10.38 -2.31
N VAL A 372 -11.52 10.74 -2.13
CA VAL A 372 -11.00 11.10 -0.81
C VAL A 372 -11.69 12.38 -0.31
N THR A 373 -11.96 12.48 1.00
CA THR A 373 -12.67 13.64 1.57
C THR A 373 -11.73 14.67 2.19
N SER A 374 -12.19 15.92 2.34
CA SER A 374 -11.40 16.98 2.98
C SER A 374 -11.05 16.66 4.44
N SER A 375 -11.92 15.90 5.15
CA SER A 375 -11.63 15.36 6.48
C SER A 375 -10.54 14.28 6.47
N GLN A 376 -10.47 13.43 5.44
CA GLN A 376 -9.39 12.45 5.30
C GLN A 376 -8.06 13.11 4.98
N MET A 377 -8.05 14.15 4.14
CA MET A 377 -6.83 14.92 3.86
C MET A 377 -6.32 15.66 5.11
N LYS A 378 -7.21 16.30 5.87
CA LYS A 378 -6.86 16.89 7.18
C LYS A 378 -6.30 15.85 8.16
N LEU A 379 -6.89 14.65 8.21
CA LEU A 379 -6.35 13.56 9.04
C LEU A 379 -4.93 13.14 8.63
N VAL A 380 -4.67 13.03 7.32
CA VAL A 380 -3.31 12.74 6.81
C VAL A 380 -2.35 13.88 7.19
N ALA A 381 -2.76 15.14 7.03
CA ALA A 381 -1.98 16.33 7.38
C ALA A 381 -1.52 16.33 8.85
N GLU A 382 -2.44 16.11 9.79
CA GLU A 382 -2.15 15.99 11.23
C GLU A 382 -1.19 14.84 11.56
N LEU A 383 -1.41 13.67 10.95
CA LEU A 383 -0.62 12.46 11.20
C LEU A 383 0.80 12.56 10.62
N VAL A 384 0.99 13.25 9.48
CA VAL A 384 2.33 13.48 8.93
C VAL A 384 3.06 14.68 9.54
N GLY A 385 2.37 15.52 10.31
CA GLY A 385 2.96 16.72 10.93
C GLY A 385 3.04 17.93 9.99
N ALA A 386 2.05 18.06 9.10
CA ALA A 386 1.85 19.20 8.23
C ALA A 386 0.41 19.75 8.35
N PRO A 387 -0.08 20.12 9.55
CA PRO A 387 -1.49 20.49 9.77
C PRO A 387 -1.91 21.78 9.03
N GLU A 388 -0.96 22.66 8.74
CA GLU A 388 -1.13 23.89 7.95
C GLU A 388 -1.22 23.62 6.43
N ALA A 389 -1.20 22.35 6.00
CA ALA A 389 -1.33 21.95 4.61
C ALA A 389 -2.76 22.16 4.08
N ASP A 390 -2.99 23.33 3.46
CA ASP A 390 -4.23 23.62 2.75
C ASP A 390 -4.54 22.57 1.67
N ILE A 391 -5.83 22.33 1.48
CA ILE A 391 -6.38 21.51 0.40
C ILE A 391 -6.65 22.47 -0.77
N PRO A 392 -6.03 22.31 -1.95
CA PRO A 392 -6.26 23.23 -3.05
C PRO A 392 -7.69 23.19 -3.56
N ALA A 393 -8.22 24.34 -3.97
CA ALA A 393 -9.54 24.44 -4.59
C ALA A 393 -9.71 23.51 -5.80
N GLU A 394 -8.67 23.28 -6.62
CA GLU A 394 -8.71 22.31 -7.74
C GLU A 394 -8.87 20.87 -7.27
N LEU A 395 -8.18 20.51 -6.17
CA LEU A 395 -8.27 19.17 -5.60
C LEU A 395 -9.61 18.99 -4.86
N GLU A 396 -10.11 20.02 -4.19
CA GLU A 396 -11.43 20.03 -3.57
C GLU A 396 -12.56 19.97 -4.62
N ALA A 397 -12.41 20.64 -5.76
CA ALA A 397 -13.28 20.49 -6.93
C ALA A 397 -13.23 19.06 -7.51
N HIS A 398 -12.03 18.46 -7.59
CA HIS A 398 -11.87 17.07 -7.98
C HIS A 398 -12.52 16.10 -6.98
N MET A 399 -12.41 16.38 -5.67
CA MET A 399 -12.97 15.57 -4.57
C MET A 399 -14.49 15.70 -4.42
N THR A 400 -15.07 16.84 -4.80
CA THR A 400 -16.52 17.07 -4.88
C THR A 400 -17.13 16.61 -6.21
N GLY A 401 -16.32 16.13 -7.15
CA GLY A 401 -16.77 15.61 -8.45
C GLY A 401 -17.09 16.69 -9.50
N SER A 402 -16.83 17.97 -9.21
CA SER A 402 -17.07 19.09 -10.12
C SER A 402 -15.94 19.28 -11.17
N ALA A 403 -14.75 18.75 -10.89
CA ALA A 403 -13.59 18.80 -11.81
C ALA A 403 -12.93 17.42 -11.99
N ALA A 404 -13.58 16.51 -12.70
CA ALA A 404 -12.91 15.31 -13.22
C ALA A 404 -11.94 15.72 -14.35
N GLY A 405 -10.63 15.76 -14.06
CA GLY A 405 -9.62 16.06 -15.07
C GLY A 405 -9.63 15.03 -16.21
N PRO A 406 -9.15 15.40 -17.42
CA PRO A 406 -9.16 14.52 -18.59
C PRO A 406 -8.54 13.14 -18.29
N GLY A 407 -9.29 12.07 -18.57
CA GLY A 407 -8.88 10.68 -18.31
C GLY A 407 -9.13 10.16 -16.89
N SER A 408 -9.70 10.96 -15.97
CA SER A 408 -10.18 10.45 -14.68
C SER A 408 -11.67 10.07 -14.76
N ILE A 409 -11.97 8.77 -14.67
CA ILE A 409 -13.36 8.29 -14.61
C ILE A 409 -13.93 8.60 -13.22
N PRO A 410 -15.01 9.40 -13.10
CA PRO A 410 -15.67 9.62 -11.81
C PRO A 410 -16.32 8.31 -11.35
N PHE A 411 -15.73 7.64 -10.36
CA PHE A 411 -16.23 6.34 -9.92
C PHE A 411 -17.67 6.38 -9.37
N ALA A 412 -18.12 7.55 -8.89
CA ALA A 412 -19.49 7.75 -8.43
C ALA A 412 -20.56 7.53 -9.53
N ALA A 413 -20.19 7.50 -10.82
CA ALA A 413 -21.11 7.34 -11.94
C ALA A 413 -21.26 5.87 -12.44
N PHE A 414 -20.58 4.89 -11.84
CA PHE A 414 -20.57 3.51 -12.36
C PHE A 414 -21.47 2.57 -11.55
N GLU A 415 -22.75 2.54 -11.90
CA GLU A 415 -23.68 1.57 -11.31
C GLU A 415 -23.39 0.12 -11.71
N HIS A 416 -23.66 -0.72 -10.72
CA HIS A 416 -23.35 -2.13 -10.57
C HIS A 416 -24.43 -3.15 -11.02
N PRO A 417 -24.99 -3.24 -12.25
CA PRO A 417 -25.88 -4.37 -12.60
C PRO A 417 -25.06 -5.66 -12.75
N TRP A 418 -24.97 -6.42 -11.66
CA TRP A 418 -24.24 -7.68 -11.49
C TRP A 418 -25.04 -8.84 -12.06
N GLU A 419 -24.37 -9.86 -12.60
CA GLU A 419 -25.01 -11.16 -12.84
C GLU A 419 -25.22 -11.94 -11.52
N GLU A 420 -26.12 -12.93 -11.53
CA GLU A 420 -26.43 -13.73 -10.34
C GLU A 420 -25.16 -14.42 -9.82
N GLY A 421 -24.82 -14.17 -8.54
CA GLY A 421 -23.62 -14.73 -7.91
C GLY A 421 -22.31 -14.00 -8.21
N GLU A 422 -22.25 -13.09 -9.18
CA GLU A 422 -21.01 -12.42 -9.60
C GLU A 422 -20.43 -11.54 -8.48
N LEU A 423 -21.27 -10.73 -7.83
CA LEU A 423 -20.88 -9.89 -6.70
C LEU A 423 -20.37 -10.74 -5.54
N GLN A 424 -21.10 -11.80 -5.20
CA GLN A 424 -20.74 -12.73 -4.14
C GLN A 424 -19.39 -13.40 -4.46
N ASP A 425 -19.16 -13.81 -5.70
CA ASP A 425 -17.89 -14.40 -6.14
C ASP A 425 -16.74 -13.41 -6.02
N LEU A 426 -16.90 -12.17 -6.52
CA LEU A 426 -15.90 -11.12 -6.37
C LEU A 426 -15.60 -10.78 -4.90
N MET A 427 -16.62 -10.79 -4.03
CA MET A 427 -16.47 -10.60 -2.59
C MET A 427 -15.72 -11.77 -1.92
N ARG A 428 -15.99 -13.02 -2.32
CA ARG A 428 -15.23 -14.20 -1.85
C ARG A 428 -13.77 -14.12 -2.29
N THR A 429 -13.52 -13.84 -3.57
CA THR A 429 -12.17 -13.68 -4.14
C THR A 429 -11.38 -12.57 -3.41
N ASN A 430 -12.04 -11.54 -2.88
CA ASN A 430 -11.41 -10.44 -2.16
C ASN A 430 -11.65 -10.46 -0.63
N ALA A 431 -11.92 -11.63 -0.05
CA ALA A 431 -12.28 -11.74 1.37
C ALA A 431 -11.18 -11.24 2.33
N ALA A 432 -9.90 -11.44 2.00
CA ALA A 432 -8.80 -10.94 2.84
C ALA A 432 -8.68 -9.42 2.74
N ASP A 433 -8.80 -8.85 1.53
CA ASP A 433 -8.86 -7.40 1.33
C ASP A 433 -10.05 -6.77 2.08
N ARG A 434 -11.21 -7.44 2.14
CA ARG A 434 -12.36 -6.97 2.95
C ARG A 434 -12.01 -6.88 4.43
N LEU A 435 -11.45 -7.95 5.00
CA LEU A 435 -11.05 -7.99 6.42
C LEU A 435 -9.89 -7.04 6.75
N LEU A 436 -9.06 -6.68 5.77
CA LEU A 436 -8.03 -5.66 5.89
C LEU A 436 -8.64 -4.26 5.90
N VAL A 437 -9.53 -3.96 4.95
CA VAL A 437 -10.22 -2.67 4.84
C VAL A 437 -11.09 -2.40 6.07
N GLU A 438 -11.83 -3.40 6.58
CA GLU A 438 -12.58 -3.28 7.84
C GLU A 438 -11.69 -2.92 9.04
N HIS A 439 -10.47 -3.45 9.10
CA HIS A 439 -9.50 -3.11 10.13
C HIS A 439 -8.92 -1.70 9.91
N ALA A 440 -8.60 -1.33 8.67
CA ALA A 440 -8.13 0.01 8.30
C ALA A 440 -9.17 1.09 8.60
N MET A 441 -10.46 0.83 8.39
CA MET A 441 -11.55 1.76 8.76
C MET A 441 -11.56 2.01 10.26
N ARG A 442 -11.36 0.98 11.09
CA ARG A 442 -11.22 1.12 12.55
C ARG A 442 -10.01 1.98 12.90
N LEU A 443 -8.85 1.75 12.29
CA LEU A 443 -7.66 2.59 12.54
C LEU A 443 -7.90 4.06 12.16
N GLN A 444 -8.51 4.32 10.99
CA GLN A 444 -8.88 5.67 10.57
C GLN A 444 -9.84 6.33 11.57
N THR A 445 -10.85 5.60 12.06
CA THR A 445 -11.77 6.14 13.09
C THR A 445 -11.04 6.44 14.39
N LEU A 446 -10.13 5.59 14.87
CA LEU A 446 -9.34 5.89 16.08
C LEU A 446 -8.51 7.15 15.92
N ASP A 447 -7.83 7.29 14.78
CA ASP A 447 -6.99 8.46 14.53
C ASP A 447 -7.86 9.73 14.39
N SER A 448 -9.00 9.64 13.69
CA SER A 448 -9.96 10.75 13.56
C SER A 448 -10.56 11.17 14.89
N ASP A 449 -10.99 10.23 15.74
CA ASP A 449 -11.54 10.55 17.06
C ASP A 449 -10.46 11.18 17.96
N PHE A 450 -9.24 10.63 17.91
CA PHE A 450 -8.14 11.10 18.71
C PHE A 450 -7.77 12.56 18.41
N PHE A 451 -7.63 12.92 17.13
CA PHE A 451 -7.26 14.28 16.71
C PHE A 451 -8.42 15.27 16.66
N PHE A 452 -9.65 14.84 16.33
CA PHE A 452 -10.75 15.77 16.04
C PHE A 452 -11.94 15.73 17.02
N ALA A 453 -12.18 14.66 17.78
CA ALA A 453 -13.35 14.62 18.67
C ALA A 453 -13.27 15.66 19.81
N HIS A 454 -12.05 16.03 20.22
CA HIS A 454 -11.81 17.01 21.28
C HIS A 454 -11.73 18.46 20.77
N ALA A 455 -11.83 18.71 19.45
CA ALA A 455 -11.75 20.08 18.90
C ALA A 455 -12.95 20.96 19.29
N GLY A 456 -14.06 20.35 19.74
CA GLY A 456 -15.20 21.05 20.36
C GLY A 456 -15.00 21.38 21.84
N GLU A 457 -14.07 20.71 22.53
CA GLU A 457 -13.75 20.92 23.95
C GLU A 457 -12.36 21.57 24.09
N LYS A 458 -12.23 22.80 23.59
CA LYS A 458 -11.00 23.61 23.74
C LYS A 458 -10.72 23.91 25.22
N GLY A 459 -9.88 23.10 25.87
CA GLY A 459 -9.40 23.40 27.21
C GLY A 459 -8.45 22.41 27.92
N TRP A 460 -8.15 21.24 27.37
CA TRP A 460 -7.57 20.13 28.16
C TRP A 460 -6.15 19.66 27.79
N TRP A 461 -5.46 20.34 26.87
CA TRP A 461 -4.05 20.09 26.57
C TRP A 461 -3.20 21.29 27.03
N PRO A 462 -2.32 21.14 28.04
CA PRO A 462 -1.32 22.16 28.35
C PRO A 462 -0.29 22.24 27.21
N ALA A 463 0.17 23.46 26.92
CA ALA A 463 1.19 23.76 25.91
C ALA A 463 2.60 23.32 26.33
#